data_AF-A0A0V0QUU3-F1
#
_entry.id   AF-A0A0V0QUU3-F1
#
_cell.length_a   1.000
_cell.length_b   1.000
_cell.length_c   1.000
_cell.angle_alpha   90.00
_cell.angle_beta   90.00
_cell.angle_gamma   90.00
#
_symmetry.space_group_name_H-M   'P 1'
#
loop_
_entity.id
_entity.type
_entity.pdbx_description
1 polymer ?
#
loop_
_entity_poly.entity_id
_entity_poly.type
_entity_poly.pdbx_seq_one_letter_code
_entity_poly.pdbx_strand_id
1 'polypeptide(L)'
;MSINNSDILGSDSDNEQIQSEINEQEDNIQRNDNKEFDDIKQLNEDESKQEDQADTQENIKLDEEQEQKQEDVKQNNKILGKEELKKQFEENKEILNKKGVCYISRIPPYMTATFLRGLLEDFGIERMYLVPELESKRLMRQKRGGNKSRSYVEGWVEFTDKRVARAVAEQLNCTKMVNKKNSFYSEDLWSIKYLPKFKWNNLTEKFAYDAKMRKQKMAQQMIMAKKERDFINKKMEEIEQ
;
A
#
# COMPACT_ATOMS: atom_id res chain seq x y z
N MET A 1 64.09 10.97 36.62
CA MET A 1 64.35 10.24 35.37
C MET A 1 63.08 10.31 34.55
N SER A 2 63.07 11.15 33.53
CA SER A 2 61.96 11.31 32.60
C SER A 2 62.10 10.25 31.50
N ILE A 3 61.08 9.43 31.30
CA ILE A 3 61.06 8.42 30.24
C ILE A 3 60.50 9.09 28.99
N ASN A 4 61.33 9.13 27.95
CA ASN A 4 60.99 9.59 26.61
C ASN A 4 60.11 8.55 25.92
N ASN A 5 58.97 8.98 25.40
CA ASN A 5 58.11 8.21 24.49
C ASN A 5 58.62 8.36 23.05
N SER A 6 59.69 7.65 22.73
CA SER A 6 60.07 7.36 21.35
C SER A 6 60.38 5.88 21.31
N ASP A 7 59.43 5.08 20.84
CA ASP A 7 59.62 3.79 20.15
C ASP A 7 58.28 3.03 20.07
N ILE A 8 57.37 3.52 19.22
CA ILE A 8 56.38 2.69 18.50
C ILE A 8 56.34 3.22 17.07
N LEU A 9 57.34 2.84 16.28
CA LEU A 9 57.29 2.93 14.82
C LEU A 9 56.56 1.67 14.32
N GLY A 10 55.25 1.77 14.17
CA GLY A 10 54.45 0.87 13.36
C GLY A 10 54.35 1.46 11.96
N SER A 11 54.66 0.65 10.96
CA SER A 11 54.72 0.92 9.51
C SER A 11 53.53 1.71 8.96
N ASP A 12 53.79 2.85 8.32
CA ASP A 12 52.84 3.60 7.48
C ASP A 12 52.29 2.76 6.29
N SER A 13 52.97 1.66 5.94
CA SER A 13 52.57 0.78 4.83
C SER A 13 51.33 -0.08 5.12
N ASP A 14 51.03 -0.40 6.38
CA ASP A 14 49.92 -1.31 6.71
C ASP A 14 48.57 -0.56 6.84
N ASN A 15 48.63 0.74 7.13
CA ASN A 15 47.43 1.58 7.29
C ASN A 15 46.85 2.01 5.93
N GLU A 16 47.70 2.24 4.93
CA GLU A 16 47.25 2.46 3.54
C GLU A 16 46.61 1.20 2.93
N GLN A 17 47.10 0.01 3.29
CA GLN A 17 46.55 -1.26 2.82
C GLN A 17 45.13 -1.51 3.37
N ILE A 18 44.90 -1.21 4.65
CA ILE A 18 43.57 -1.33 5.29
C ILE A 18 42.57 -0.31 4.71
N GLN A 19 43.01 0.93 4.43
CA GLN A 19 42.14 1.92 3.79
C GLN A 19 41.79 1.55 2.34
N SER A 20 42.72 0.92 1.62
CA SER A 20 42.47 0.42 0.26
C SER A 20 41.46 -0.74 0.23
N GLU A 21 41.51 -1.66 1.19
CA GLU A 21 40.56 -2.77 1.32
C GLU A 21 39.15 -2.30 1.74
N ILE A 22 39.05 -1.28 2.59
CA ILE A 22 37.75 -0.68 2.98
C ILE A 22 37.12 0.03 1.78
N ASN A 23 37.89 0.79 1.01
CA ASN A 23 37.39 1.46 -0.20
C ASN A 23 36.96 0.46 -1.29
N GLU A 24 37.68 -0.64 -1.48
CA GLU A 24 37.26 -1.69 -2.43
C GLU A 24 35.98 -2.43 -1.99
N GLN A 25 35.76 -2.56 -0.68
CA GLN A 25 34.51 -3.14 -0.14
C GLN A 25 33.33 -2.16 -0.27
N GLU A 26 33.52 -0.87 -0.01
CA GLU A 26 32.48 0.16 -0.19
C GLU A 26 32.10 0.35 -1.67
N ASP A 27 33.08 0.34 -2.58
CA ASP A 27 32.85 0.39 -4.03
C ASP A 27 32.10 -0.86 -4.53
N ASN A 28 32.36 -2.05 -3.96
CA ASN A 28 31.62 -3.26 -4.31
C ASN A 28 30.18 -3.27 -3.78
N ILE A 29 29.92 -2.67 -2.62
CA ILE A 29 28.58 -2.52 -2.07
C ILE A 29 27.78 -1.52 -2.91
N GLN A 30 28.35 -0.36 -3.26
CA GLN A 30 27.70 0.62 -4.15
C GLN A 30 27.46 0.08 -5.56
N ARG A 31 28.37 -0.73 -6.11
CA ARG A 31 28.18 -1.38 -7.42
C ARG A 31 27.09 -2.45 -7.41
N ASN A 32 26.87 -3.14 -6.30
CA ASN A 32 25.79 -4.12 -6.17
C ASN A 32 24.42 -3.45 -5.98
N ASP A 33 24.35 -2.38 -5.17
CA ASP A 33 23.11 -1.63 -4.97
C ASP A 33 22.64 -0.92 -6.25
N ASN A 34 23.57 -0.38 -7.04
CA ASN A 34 23.24 0.26 -8.33
C ASN A 34 22.80 -0.76 -9.40
N LYS A 35 23.40 -1.95 -9.44
CA LYS A 35 22.94 -3.04 -10.33
C LYS A 35 21.54 -3.52 -9.96
N GLU A 36 21.25 -3.65 -8.66
CA GLU A 36 19.92 -4.05 -8.18
C GLU A 36 18.86 -2.97 -8.50
N PHE A 37 19.24 -1.69 -8.48
CA PHE A 37 18.36 -0.57 -8.85
C PHE A 37 18.11 -0.47 -10.37
N ASP A 38 19.13 -0.68 -11.20
CA ASP A 38 19.01 -0.64 -12.67
C ASP A 38 18.22 -1.84 -13.22
N ASP A 39 18.36 -3.03 -12.63
CA ASP A 39 17.58 -4.22 -12.97
C ASP A 39 16.09 -4.05 -12.61
N ILE A 40 15.78 -3.37 -11.49
CA ILE A 40 14.40 -3.01 -11.11
C ILE A 40 13.81 -1.99 -12.09
N LYS A 41 14.63 -1.07 -12.60
CA LYS A 41 14.19 -0.04 -13.55
C LYS A 41 13.90 -0.61 -14.94
N GLN A 42 14.72 -1.55 -15.42
CA GLN A 42 14.49 -2.23 -16.69
C GLN A 42 13.27 -3.15 -16.66
N LEU A 43 13.01 -3.85 -15.55
CA LEU A 43 11.80 -4.67 -15.39
C LEU A 43 10.51 -3.82 -15.38
N ASN A 44 10.56 -2.61 -14.82
CA ASN A 44 9.43 -1.66 -14.84
C ASN A 44 9.14 -1.09 -16.25
N GLU A 45 10.15 -0.97 -17.12
CA GLU A 45 9.95 -0.49 -18.49
C GLU A 45 9.36 -1.58 -19.40
N ASP A 46 9.73 -2.85 -19.21
CA ASP A 46 9.21 -3.97 -19.99
C ASP A 46 7.80 -4.44 -19.56
N GLU A 47 7.42 -4.29 -18.28
CA GLU A 47 6.06 -4.60 -17.79
C GLU A 47 4.99 -3.59 -18.24
N SER A 48 5.38 -2.41 -18.73
CA SER A 48 4.46 -1.35 -19.19
C SER A 48 3.66 -1.69 -20.47
N LYS A 49 3.85 -2.88 -21.07
CA LYS A 49 3.29 -3.21 -22.38
C LYS A 49 2.39 -4.45 -22.46
N GLN A 50 2.22 -5.27 -21.41
CA GLN A 50 1.53 -6.57 -21.59
C GLN A 50 0.47 -7.03 -20.57
N GLU A 51 0.20 -6.38 -19.44
CA GLU A 51 -0.86 -6.88 -18.50
C GLU A 51 -1.88 -5.81 -18.02
N ASP A 52 -1.98 -4.68 -18.71
CA ASP A 52 -2.91 -3.58 -18.37
C ASP A 52 -4.41 -3.82 -18.71
N GLN A 53 -4.82 -5.03 -19.12
CA GLN A 53 -6.16 -5.22 -19.69
C GLN A 53 -7.18 -6.00 -18.83
N ALA A 54 -6.80 -6.65 -17.73
CA ALA A 54 -7.76 -7.45 -16.94
C ALA A 54 -8.09 -6.86 -15.56
N ASP A 55 -7.10 -6.53 -14.73
CA ASP A 55 -7.33 -6.04 -13.35
C ASP A 55 -7.30 -4.52 -13.24
N THR A 56 -6.63 -3.84 -14.19
CA THR A 56 -6.80 -2.40 -14.39
C THR A 56 -8.22 -2.13 -14.87
N GLN A 57 -8.86 -3.04 -15.61
CA GLN A 57 -10.28 -2.89 -15.96
C GLN A 57 -11.23 -3.02 -14.78
N GLU A 58 -10.96 -3.77 -13.71
CA GLU A 58 -11.87 -3.78 -12.55
C GLU A 58 -11.76 -2.50 -11.71
N ASN A 59 -10.54 -1.96 -11.53
CA ASN A 59 -10.37 -0.67 -10.84
C ASN A 59 -10.69 0.55 -11.73
N ILE A 60 -10.43 0.48 -13.04
CA ILE A 60 -10.85 1.50 -14.02
C ILE A 60 -12.35 1.40 -14.27
N LYS A 61 -12.99 0.22 -14.29
CA LYS A 61 -14.47 0.14 -14.34
C LYS A 61 -15.12 0.64 -13.05
N LEU A 62 -14.47 0.50 -11.88
CA LEU A 62 -14.94 1.09 -10.63
C LEU A 62 -14.81 2.63 -10.61
N ASP A 63 -13.82 3.20 -11.31
CA ASP A 63 -13.66 4.65 -11.48
C ASP A 63 -14.48 5.21 -12.67
N GLU A 64 -14.64 4.47 -13.77
CA GLU A 64 -15.48 4.80 -14.93
C GLU A 64 -16.98 4.62 -14.65
N GLU A 65 -17.42 3.64 -13.82
CA GLU A 65 -18.80 3.59 -13.30
C GLU A 65 -19.08 4.72 -12.29
N GLN A 66 -18.05 5.25 -11.63
CA GLN A 66 -18.16 6.42 -10.75
C GLN A 66 -18.16 7.74 -11.53
N GLU A 67 -17.57 7.79 -12.73
CA GLU A 67 -17.63 8.94 -13.64
C GLU A 67 -18.88 8.92 -14.54
N GLN A 68 -19.35 7.76 -15.03
CA GLN A 68 -20.61 7.66 -15.79
C GLN A 68 -21.85 7.92 -14.92
N LYS A 69 -21.81 7.58 -13.62
CA LYS A 69 -22.84 8.02 -12.66
C LYS A 69 -22.79 9.53 -12.35
N GLN A 70 -21.72 10.24 -12.70
CA GLN A 70 -21.63 11.69 -12.53
C GLN A 70 -22.15 12.47 -13.75
N GLU A 71 -22.18 11.86 -14.94
CA GLU A 71 -22.75 12.50 -16.14
C GLU A 71 -24.26 12.28 -16.27
N ASP A 72 -24.80 11.12 -15.90
CA ASP A 72 -26.26 10.86 -15.93
C ASP A 72 -27.05 11.62 -14.84
N VAL A 73 -26.39 12.12 -13.79
CA VAL A 73 -27.03 12.91 -12.73
C VAL A 73 -27.30 14.36 -13.17
N LYS A 74 -26.71 14.84 -14.27
CA LYS A 74 -26.93 16.24 -14.71
C LYS A 74 -28.25 16.49 -15.45
N GLN A 75 -29.00 15.45 -15.84
CA GLN A 75 -30.27 15.63 -16.56
C GLN A 75 -31.53 15.55 -15.70
N ASN A 76 -31.43 15.33 -14.39
CA ASN A 76 -32.61 15.22 -13.52
C ASN A 76 -32.50 15.99 -12.19
N ASN A 77 -31.96 17.21 -12.25
CA ASN A 77 -31.94 18.12 -11.10
C ASN A 77 -33.34 18.70 -10.83
N LYS A 78 -34.24 17.87 -10.30
CA LYS A 78 -35.36 18.34 -9.52
C LYS A 78 -34.74 19.02 -8.30
N ILE A 79 -34.82 20.35 -8.23
CA ILE A 79 -34.32 21.13 -7.09
C ILE A 79 -35.11 20.66 -5.85
N LEU A 80 -34.51 19.75 -5.10
CA LEU A 80 -35.07 19.25 -3.86
C LEU A 80 -35.08 20.39 -2.85
N GLY A 81 -36.22 20.59 -2.18
CA GLY A 81 -36.33 21.57 -1.11
C GLY A 81 -35.31 21.27 -0.01
N LYS A 82 -34.78 22.33 0.62
CA LYS A 82 -33.79 22.27 1.71
C LYS A 82 -34.14 21.28 2.83
N GLU A 83 -35.43 21.01 3.05
CA GLU A 83 -35.94 20.08 4.05
C GLU A 83 -35.78 18.62 3.64
N GLU A 84 -36.04 18.28 2.37
CA GLU A 84 -35.91 16.92 1.86
C GLU A 84 -34.45 16.47 1.83
N LEU A 85 -33.53 17.37 1.46
CA LEU A 85 -32.09 17.08 1.56
C LEU A 85 -31.69 16.73 2.99
N LYS A 86 -32.13 17.50 3.99
CA LYS A 86 -31.79 17.24 5.40
C LYS A 86 -32.28 15.87 5.85
N LYS A 87 -33.49 15.48 5.42
CA LYS A 87 -34.07 14.18 5.75
C LYS A 87 -33.24 13.04 5.15
N GLN A 88 -32.88 13.15 3.86
CA GLN A 88 -32.01 12.17 3.19
C GLN A 88 -30.62 12.08 3.84
N PHE A 89 -30.04 13.20 4.26
CA PHE A 89 -28.76 13.20 4.99
C PHE A 89 -28.85 12.44 6.32
N GLU A 90 -29.92 12.65 7.10
CA GLU A 90 -30.07 11.96 8.38
C GLU A 90 -30.35 10.47 8.17
N GLU A 91 -31.19 10.09 7.20
CA GLU A 91 -31.44 8.69 6.83
C GLU A 91 -30.13 7.98 6.41
N ASN A 92 -29.32 8.61 5.57
CA ASN A 92 -28.02 8.08 5.17
C ASN A 92 -27.08 7.92 6.36
N LYS A 93 -27.07 8.89 7.28
CA LYS A 93 -26.26 8.83 8.50
C LYS A 93 -26.71 7.70 9.42
N GLU A 94 -28.01 7.46 9.56
CA GLU A 94 -28.54 6.31 10.30
C GLU A 94 -28.10 4.98 9.68
N ILE A 95 -28.15 4.86 8.35
CA ILE A 95 -27.68 3.67 7.63
C ILE A 95 -26.19 3.45 7.92
N LEU A 96 -25.35 4.48 7.77
CA LEU A 96 -23.92 4.41 8.08
C LEU A 96 -23.64 4.05 9.55
N ASN A 97 -24.49 4.50 10.47
CA ASN A 97 -24.39 4.16 11.89
C ASN A 97 -24.72 2.69 12.19
N LYS A 98 -25.57 2.06 11.38
CA LYS A 98 -25.90 0.64 11.47
C LYS A 98 -24.77 -0.26 10.97
N LYS A 99 -24.04 0.16 9.93
CA LYS A 99 -22.91 -0.60 9.37
C LYS A 99 -21.83 -0.95 10.38
N GLY A 100 -21.16 -2.08 10.17
CA GLY A 100 -20.04 -2.53 10.99
C GLY A 100 -18.86 -2.96 10.16
N VAL A 101 -17.65 -2.78 10.69
CA VAL A 101 -16.41 -3.16 10.01
C VAL A 101 -15.70 -4.26 10.77
N CYS A 102 -15.20 -5.26 10.04
CA CYS A 102 -14.32 -6.30 10.53
C CYS A 102 -12.94 -6.16 9.88
N TYR A 103 -11.93 -6.51 10.65
CA TYR A 103 -10.54 -6.61 10.23
C TYR A 103 -10.17 -8.08 10.03
N ILE A 104 -9.53 -8.39 8.90
CA ILE A 104 -8.98 -9.70 8.58
C ILE A 104 -7.46 -9.57 8.69
N SER A 105 -6.87 -10.27 9.64
CA SER A 105 -5.44 -10.10 9.96
C SER A 105 -4.51 -10.88 9.02
N ARG A 106 -5.00 -12.01 8.50
CA ARG A 106 -4.24 -12.90 7.62
C ARG A 106 -5.13 -13.39 6.50
N ILE A 107 -4.66 -13.20 5.28
CA ILE A 107 -5.25 -13.77 4.08
C ILE A 107 -4.27 -14.85 3.57
N PRO A 108 -4.73 -16.07 3.25
CA PRO A 108 -3.86 -17.11 2.70
C PRO A 108 -3.18 -16.67 1.40
N PRO A 109 -2.01 -17.24 1.10
CA PRO A 109 -1.37 -17.02 -0.19
C PRO A 109 -2.31 -17.47 -1.31
N TYR A 110 -2.27 -16.75 -2.43
CA TYR A 110 -3.02 -17.05 -3.66
C TYR A 110 -4.53 -16.88 -3.58
N MET A 111 -5.06 -16.42 -2.45
CA MET A 111 -6.47 -16.09 -2.31
C MET A 111 -6.78 -14.76 -3.00
N THR A 112 -7.60 -14.82 -4.05
CA THR A 112 -8.09 -13.64 -4.79
C THR A 112 -9.18 -12.90 -4.00
N ALA A 113 -9.30 -11.58 -4.20
CA ALA A 113 -10.33 -10.76 -3.57
C ALA A 113 -11.76 -11.24 -3.90
N THR A 114 -11.99 -11.69 -5.13
CA THR A 114 -13.27 -12.24 -5.60
C THR A 114 -13.68 -13.49 -4.82
N PHE A 115 -12.76 -14.44 -4.67
CA PHE A 115 -12.98 -15.64 -3.86
C PHE A 115 -13.28 -15.31 -2.39
N LEU A 116 -12.54 -14.37 -1.80
CA LEU A 116 -12.80 -13.94 -0.42
C LEU A 116 -14.16 -13.26 -0.27
N ARG A 117 -14.57 -12.45 -1.27
CA ARG A 117 -15.90 -11.84 -1.32
C ARG A 117 -16.99 -12.89 -1.39
N GLY A 118 -16.86 -13.90 -2.27
CA GLY A 118 -17.84 -14.98 -2.38
C GLY A 118 -18.02 -15.77 -1.09
N LEU A 119 -16.96 -15.98 -0.29
CA LEU A 119 -17.07 -16.63 1.01
C LEU A 119 -17.84 -15.81 2.06
N LEU A 120 -17.87 -14.48 1.91
CA LEU A 120 -18.50 -13.56 2.84
C LEU A 120 -19.82 -12.96 2.32
N GLU A 121 -20.19 -13.28 1.09
CA GLU A 121 -21.37 -12.75 0.40
C GLU A 121 -22.66 -13.14 1.13
N ASP A 122 -22.75 -14.40 1.58
CA ASP A 122 -23.89 -14.93 2.35
C ASP A 122 -24.16 -14.16 3.65
N PHE A 123 -23.14 -13.47 4.19
CA PHE A 123 -23.25 -12.68 5.42
C PHE A 123 -23.62 -11.21 5.17
N GLY A 124 -23.85 -10.80 3.92
CA GLY A 124 -24.28 -9.43 3.59
C GLY A 124 -23.13 -8.41 3.63
N ILE A 125 -22.05 -8.73 2.91
CA ILE A 125 -20.91 -7.84 2.70
C ILE A 125 -21.26 -6.70 1.73
N GLU A 126 -20.79 -5.49 2.01
CA GLU A 126 -21.00 -4.33 1.13
C GLU A 126 -19.68 -3.90 0.50
N ARG A 127 -18.73 -3.48 1.33
CA ARG A 127 -17.41 -3.01 0.90
C ARG A 127 -16.29 -3.90 1.44
N MET A 128 -15.26 -4.09 0.65
CA MET A 128 -14.07 -4.85 1.01
C MET A 128 -12.84 -4.13 0.47
N TYR A 129 -11.80 -4.03 1.30
CA TYR A 129 -10.52 -3.46 0.93
C TYR A 129 -9.43 -4.39 1.46
N LEU A 130 -8.60 -4.88 0.56
CA LEU A 130 -7.51 -5.79 0.88
C LEU A 130 -6.19 -5.10 0.57
N VAL A 131 -5.25 -5.18 1.50
CA VAL A 131 -3.91 -4.63 1.32
C VAL A 131 -3.11 -5.62 0.50
N PRO A 132 -2.66 -5.24 -0.71
CA PRO A 132 -1.78 -6.09 -1.48
C PRO A 132 -0.46 -6.27 -0.74
N GLU A 133 0.20 -7.40 -0.97
CA GLU A 133 1.57 -7.58 -0.52
C GLU A 133 2.51 -6.52 -1.10
N LEU A 134 3.66 -6.35 -0.46
CA LEU A 134 4.71 -5.45 -0.94
C LEU A 134 5.21 -5.89 -2.32
N GLU A 135 5.35 -4.92 -3.22
CA GLU A 135 5.76 -5.15 -4.60
C GLU A 135 7.11 -5.88 -4.68
N SER A 136 8.08 -5.50 -3.85
CA SER A 136 9.38 -6.18 -3.79
C SER A 136 9.27 -7.67 -3.45
N LYS A 137 8.34 -8.06 -2.56
CA LYS A 137 8.09 -9.47 -2.22
C LYS A 137 7.44 -10.22 -3.37
N ARG A 138 6.53 -9.56 -4.10
CA ARG A 138 5.91 -10.10 -5.32
C ARG A 138 6.98 -10.36 -6.38
N LEU A 139 7.81 -9.36 -6.69
CA LEU A 139 8.90 -9.45 -7.66
C LEU A 139 9.91 -10.53 -7.30
N MET A 140 10.33 -10.63 -6.02
CA MET A 140 11.23 -11.71 -5.58
C MET A 140 10.61 -13.10 -5.77
N ARG A 141 9.31 -13.26 -5.51
CA ARG A 141 8.60 -14.54 -5.75
C ARG A 141 8.55 -14.87 -7.23
N GLN A 142 8.26 -13.90 -8.08
CA GLN A 142 8.23 -14.08 -9.53
C GLN A 142 9.62 -14.45 -10.08
N LYS A 143 10.69 -13.76 -9.65
CA LYS A 143 12.07 -14.08 -10.03
C LYS A 143 12.48 -15.52 -9.65
N ARG A 144 11.95 -16.04 -8.54
CA ARG A 144 12.17 -17.44 -8.10
C ARG A 144 11.27 -18.47 -8.79
N GLY A 145 10.45 -18.06 -9.76
CA GLY A 145 9.52 -18.94 -10.47
C GLY A 145 8.27 -19.33 -9.66
N GLY A 146 7.95 -18.58 -8.60
CA GLY A 146 6.72 -18.76 -7.82
C GLY A 146 5.48 -18.20 -8.53
N ASN A 147 4.33 -18.26 -7.85
CA ASN A 147 3.07 -17.76 -8.40
C ASN A 147 3.13 -16.26 -8.70
N LYS A 148 2.62 -15.86 -9.87
CA LYS A 148 2.56 -14.46 -10.32
C LYS A 148 1.36 -13.69 -9.79
N SER A 149 0.33 -14.39 -9.29
CA SER A 149 -0.89 -13.73 -8.80
C SER A 149 -0.61 -12.80 -7.62
N ARG A 150 -1.40 -11.72 -7.53
CA ARG A 150 -1.35 -10.79 -6.41
C ARG A 150 -1.82 -11.50 -5.15
N SER A 151 -1.02 -11.42 -4.09
CA SER A 151 -1.42 -11.88 -2.75
C SER A 151 -1.76 -10.68 -1.88
N TYR A 152 -2.62 -10.90 -0.89
CA TYR A 152 -3.02 -9.87 0.07
C TYR A 152 -2.53 -10.26 1.47
N VAL A 153 -2.24 -9.25 2.29
CA VAL A 153 -1.70 -9.47 3.64
C VAL A 153 -2.79 -9.37 4.68
N GLU A 154 -3.55 -8.27 4.62
CA GLU A 154 -4.60 -7.92 5.57
C GLU A 154 -5.78 -7.28 4.82
N GLY A 155 -6.92 -7.14 5.49
CA GLY A 155 -8.09 -6.51 4.88
C GLY A 155 -9.12 -5.99 5.86
N TRP A 156 -9.98 -5.12 5.35
CA TRP A 156 -11.15 -4.60 6.05
C TRP A 156 -12.40 -4.91 5.25
N VAL A 157 -13.43 -5.33 5.97
CA VAL A 157 -14.70 -5.74 5.42
C VAL A 157 -15.81 -4.96 6.12
N GLU A 158 -16.64 -4.26 5.36
CA GLU A 158 -17.85 -3.61 5.86
C GLU A 158 -19.07 -4.48 5.59
N PHE A 159 -19.84 -4.73 6.65
CA PHE A 159 -21.14 -5.36 6.62
C PHE A 159 -22.25 -4.33 6.76
N THR A 160 -23.39 -4.65 6.18
CA THR A 160 -24.64 -3.86 6.27
C THR A 160 -25.04 -3.51 7.70
N ASP A 161 -24.86 -4.45 8.63
CA ASP A 161 -25.23 -4.32 10.04
C ASP A 161 -24.07 -4.69 10.99
N LYS A 162 -23.81 -3.87 12.00
CA LYS A 162 -22.79 -4.10 13.04
C LYS A 162 -23.06 -5.32 13.91
N ARG A 163 -24.33 -5.73 14.01
CA ARG A 163 -24.73 -6.97 14.70
C ARG A 163 -24.24 -8.18 13.94
N VAL A 164 -24.41 -8.16 12.63
CA VAL A 164 -23.91 -9.20 11.71
C VAL A 164 -22.39 -9.22 11.75
N ALA A 165 -21.74 -8.05 11.63
CA ALA A 165 -20.28 -7.96 11.73
C ALA A 165 -19.73 -8.62 13.01
N ARG A 166 -20.36 -8.36 14.17
CA ARG A 166 -19.99 -8.97 15.45
C ARG A 166 -20.21 -10.49 15.44
N ALA A 167 -21.39 -10.95 15.02
CA ALA A 167 -21.71 -12.37 14.97
C ALA A 167 -20.78 -13.14 14.02
N VAL A 168 -20.49 -12.58 12.85
CA VAL A 168 -19.55 -13.14 11.87
C VAL A 168 -18.15 -13.23 12.45
N ALA A 169 -17.67 -12.20 13.14
CA ALA A 169 -16.36 -12.25 13.79
C ALA A 169 -16.31 -13.33 14.88
N GLU A 170 -17.36 -13.48 15.68
CA GLU A 170 -17.44 -14.52 16.73
C GLU A 170 -17.56 -15.94 16.15
N GLN A 171 -18.34 -16.11 15.08
CA GLN A 171 -18.62 -17.40 14.48
C GLN A 171 -17.50 -17.88 13.55
N LEU A 172 -16.94 -17.00 12.71
CA LEU A 172 -15.95 -17.39 11.72
C LEU A 172 -14.55 -17.43 12.31
N ASN A 173 -14.22 -16.60 13.30
CA ASN A 173 -12.85 -16.56 13.80
C ASN A 173 -12.39 -17.94 14.32
N CYS A 174 -11.18 -18.34 13.93
CA CYS A 174 -10.60 -19.65 14.21
C CYS A 174 -11.36 -20.86 13.61
N THR A 175 -12.24 -20.66 12.64
CA THR A 175 -12.90 -21.74 11.90
C THR A 175 -12.30 -21.94 10.52
N LYS A 176 -12.50 -23.12 9.92
CA LYS A 176 -12.04 -23.42 8.56
C LYS A 176 -12.71 -22.50 7.54
N MET A 177 -11.93 -22.00 6.58
CA MET A 177 -12.49 -21.11 5.57
C MET A 177 -13.35 -21.80 4.54
N VAL A 178 -12.99 -23.03 4.17
CA VAL A 178 -13.70 -23.79 3.14
C VAL A 178 -13.99 -25.21 3.66
N ASN A 179 -15.24 -25.64 3.54
CA ASN A 179 -15.68 -26.97 4.00
C ASN A 179 -15.33 -28.12 3.02
N LYS A 180 -14.58 -27.85 1.95
CA LYS A 180 -14.22 -28.82 0.91
C LYS A 180 -12.90 -29.51 1.26
N LYS A 181 -12.95 -30.84 1.47
CA LYS A 181 -11.85 -31.68 1.98
C LYS A 181 -10.55 -31.66 1.17
N ASN A 182 -10.62 -31.41 -0.14
CA ASN A 182 -9.45 -31.35 -1.03
C ASN A 182 -9.26 -29.95 -1.63
N SER A 183 -9.72 -28.91 -0.94
CA SER A 183 -9.44 -27.53 -1.34
C SER A 183 -8.05 -27.12 -0.90
N PHE A 184 -7.39 -26.26 -1.68
CA PHE A 184 -6.13 -25.64 -1.30
C PHE A 184 -6.21 -24.91 0.05
N TYR A 185 -7.39 -24.35 0.38
CA TYR A 185 -7.65 -23.60 1.60
C TYR A 185 -8.36 -24.41 2.71
N SER A 186 -8.31 -25.74 2.68
CA SER A 186 -9.07 -26.59 3.63
C SER A 186 -8.55 -26.53 5.07
N GLU A 187 -7.25 -26.29 5.24
CA GLU A 187 -6.59 -26.20 6.54
C GLU A 187 -6.38 -24.76 7.01
N ASP A 188 -6.66 -23.79 6.14
CA ASP A 188 -6.58 -22.39 6.53
C ASP A 188 -7.77 -22.00 7.41
N LEU A 189 -7.44 -21.34 8.52
CA LEU A 189 -8.41 -20.80 9.46
C LEU A 189 -8.63 -19.30 9.21
N TRP A 190 -9.87 -18.88 9.40
CA TRP A 190 -10.25 -17.47 9.46
C TRP A 190 -9.57 -16.78 10.64
N SER A 191 -9.03 -15.58 10.39
CA SER A 191 -8.61 -14.66 11.45
C SER A 191 -9.30 -13.31 11.26
N ILE A 192 -10.47 -13.17 11.89
CA ILE A 192 -11.34 -12.00 11.75
C ILE A 192 -11.60 -11.39 13.12
N LYS A 193 -11.57 -10.06 13.19
CA LYS A 193 -11.88 -9.29 14.39
C LYS A 193 -12.86 -8.17 14.08
N TYR A 194 -13.96 -8.11 14.82
CA TYR A 194 -14.86 -6.96 14.77
C TYR A 194 -14.21 -5.72 15.40
N LEU A 195 -14.33 -4.56 14.75
CA LEU A 195 -13.79 -3.29 15.22
C LEU A 195 -14.90 -2.39 15.79
N PRO A 196 -15.07 -2.32 17.12
CA PRO A 196 -16.09 -1.45 17.71
C PRO A 196 -15.75 0.02 17.47
N LYS A 197 -16.78 0.84 17.21
CA LYS A 197 -16.67 2.29 16.95
C LYS A 197 -15.83 2.67 15.72
N PHE A 198 -15.37 1.70 14.94
CA PHE A 198 -14.64 1.94 13.70
C PHE A 198 -15.61 1.90 12.51
N LYS A 199 -15.49 2.86 11.60
CA LYS A 199 -16.31 2.97 10.39
C LYS A 199 -15.41 3.01 9.16
N TRP A 200 -15.97 2.61 8.02
CA TRP A 200 -15.24 2.61 6.75
C TRP A 200 -14.63 3.98 6.41
N ASN A 201 -15.37 5.07 6.68
CA ASN A 201 -14.90 6.43 6.43
C ASN A 201 -13.60 6.75 7.18
N ASN A 202 -13.38 6.17 8.37
CA ASN A 202 -12.14 6.39 9.12
C ASN A 202 -10.94 5.76 8.42
N LEU A 203 -11.13 4.62 7.74
CA LEU A 203 -10.11 3.97 6.95
C LEU A 203 -9.71 4.85 5.76
N THR A 204 -10.70 5.28 4.97
CA THR A 204 -10.47 6.10 3.78
C THR A 204 -9.93 7.48 4.12
N GLU A 205 -10.40 8.09 5.21
CA GLU A 205 -9.91 9.38 5.69
C GLU A 205 -8.43 9.31 6.07
N LYS A 206 -8.02 8.26 6.79
CA LYS A 206 -6.62 8.05 7.14
C LYS A 206 -5.76 7.89 5.89
N PHE A 207 -6.16 7.05 4.94
CA PHE A 207 -5.41 6.87 3.68
C PHE A 207 -5.30 8.17 2.88
N ALA A 208 -6.40 8.93 2.77
CA ALA A 208 -6.41 10.22 2.07
C ALA A 208 -5.50 11.24 2.77
N TYR A 209 -5.51 11.28 4.09
CA TYR A 209 -4.62 12.13 4.88
C TYR A 209 -3.16 11.75 4.67
N ASP A 210 -2.81 10.47 4.79
CA ASP A 210 -1.43 10.00 4.62
C ASP A 210 -0.91 10.26 3.19
N ALA A 211 -1.77 10.06 2.18
CA ALA A 211 -1.44 10.39 0.79
C ALA A 211 -1.21 11.89 0.60
N LYS A 212 -2.07 12.74 1.16
CA LYS A 212 -1.93 14.20 1.13
C LYS A 212 -0.64 14.65 1.81
N MET A 213 -0.33 14.12 2.98
CA MET A 213 0.90 14.46 3.71
C MET A 213 2.16 14.04 2.95
N ARG A 214 2.16 12.86 2.33
CA ARG A 214 3.27 12.40 1.47
C ARG A 214 3.48 13.32 0.28
N LYS A 215 2.40 13.69 -0.41
CA LYS A 215 2.44 14.63 -1.55
C LYS A 215 2.95 16.00 -1.13
N GLN A 216 2.51 16.51 0.01
CA GLN A 216 2.98 17.79 0.56
C GLN A 216 4.47 17.77 0.89
N LYS A 217 4.95 16.72 1.57
CA LYS A 217 6.38 16.57 1.90
C LYS A 217 7.25 16.51 0.63
N MET A 218 6.84 15.73 -0.36
CA MET A 218 7.55 15.64 -1.64
C MET A 218 7.58 16.98 -2.36
N ALA A 219 6.45 17.70 -2.42
CA ALA A 219 6.40 19.03 -3.01
C ALA A 219 7.31 20.04 -2.29
N GLN A 220 7.35 19.99 -0.96
CA GLN A 220 8.26 20.83 -0.17
C GLN A 220 9.73 20.52 -0.47
N GLN A 221 10.11 19.25 -0.55
CA GLN A 221 11.47 18.84 -0.93
C GLN A 221 11.83 19.33 -2.34
N MET A 222 10.90 19.22 -3.31
CA MET A 222 11.12 19.75 -4.66
C MET A 222 11.29 21.28 -4.67
N ILE A 223 10.52 22.00 -3.85
CA ILE A 223 10.66 23.47 -3.72
C ILE A 223 12.01 23.83 -3.11
N MET A 224 12.46 23.12 -2.07
CA MET A 224 13.77 23.32 -1.45
C MET A 224 14.91 23.07 -2.45
N ALA A 225 14.88 21.93 -3.15
CA ALA A 225 15.88 21.58 -4.16
C ALA A 225 15.94 22.59 -5.32
N LYS A 226 14.79 23.11 -5.78
CA LYS A 226 14.74 24.18 -6.79
C LYS A 226 15.38 25.47 -6.27
N LYS A 227 15.08 25.88 -5.04
CA LYS A 227 15.69 27.06 -4.43
C LYS A 227 17.21 26.93 -4.30
N GLU A 228 17.69 25.77 -3.88
CA GLU A 228 19.14 25.49 -3.80
C GLU A 228 19.80 25.56 -5.17
N ARG A 229 19.21 24.93 -6.19
CA ARG A 229 19.69 25.01 -7.58
C ARG A 229 19.76 26.45 -8.08
N ASP A 230 18.68 27.21 -7.90
CA ASP A 230 18.59 28.59 -8.36
C ASP A 230 19.59 29.49 -7.62
N PHE A 231 19.85 29.22 -6.34
CA PHE A 231 20.88 29.90 -5.56
C PHE A 231 22.31 29.61 -6.06
N ILE A 232 22.61 28.35 -6.37
CA ILE A 232 23.91 27.95 -6.94
C ILE A 232 24.12 28.63 -8.30
N ASN A 233 23.11 28.59 -9.18
CA ASN A 233 23.19 29.22 -10.51
C ASN A 233 23.50 30.71 -10.41
N LYS A 234 22.80 31.43 -9.52
CA LYS A 234 23.04 32.86 -9.31
C LYS A 234 24.47 33.14 -8.83
N LYS A 235 24.99 32.32 -7.91
CA LYS A 235 26.39 32.46 -7.45
C LYS A 235 27.40 32.20 -8.56
N MET A 236 27.14 31.26 -9.46
CA MET A 236 28.03 31.00 -10.60
C MET A 236 28.05 32.18 -11.57
N GLU A 237 26.89 32.78 -11.88
CA GLU A 237 26.80 33.99 -12.71
C GLU A 237 27.57 35.18 -12.10
N GLU A 238 27.55 35.32 -10.77
CA GLU A 238 28.31 36.36 -10.05
C GLU A 238 29.83 36.11 -10.06
N ILE A 239 30.29 34.87 -10.24
CA ILE A 239 31.73 34.53 -10.34
C ILE A 239 32.25 34.74 -11.77
N GLU A 240 31.40 34.59 -12.78
CA GLU A 240 31.76 34.79 -14.19
C GLU A 240 31.83 36.27 -14.62
N GLN A 241 31.35 37.20 -13.79
CA GLN A 241 31.40 38.66 -14.01
C GLN A 241 32.56 39.32 -13.27
#